data_AF-A0AB39VI36-F1
#
_entry.id   AF-A0AB39VI36-F1
#
_cell.length_a   1.000
_cell.length_b   1.000
_cell.length_c   1.000
_cell.angle_alpha   90.00
_cell.angle_beta   90.00
_cell.angle_gamma   90.00
#
_symmetry.space_group_name_H-M   'P 1'
#
loop_
_entity.id
_entity.type
_entity.pdbx_description
1 polymer ?
#
loop_
_entity_poly.entity_id
_entity_poly.type
_entity_poly.pdbx_seq_one_letter_code
_entity_poly.pdbx_strand_id
1 'polypeptide(L)'
;MENKNLSIYELIKSSIRECGKLPEDFALPQEEENGIPWADGAMDGVFLYHNNTNEENIETLKNIVFQISEGKFKEAQNNLDHLDFLMVSSRTSLLNWIIQENEKINANNLYKFTISQLKTSKNKESIKFSLAVLLLMGVEKDVSAMEIIKTLALSDEFTLFCLDIIARLENSNEEIFEIVKKVKGWGRVHSIAYLEVTNDEIKDWLLEEGCHNEIDSAYTALTCVKKINLLELLDEENISNKKFNAISYLITALLDEGPASGISSLENKEMLIERYLKKAKYLSSTENDYRAVMMIKEYIKDDKKINNNFIKICNEILNSERTVNNIKELMKKGYSYDIAKYIKIDIEPYALEYLQSNLLKNPYIMYDISKKENIEKLVLLVEKRLPLEKMKGSPTDKINFRNEEFTVLDVAVRTLQNFEGIGKNLMICALNSPYENVRYGAANTLEKWKGKGYIFPDEIIQNIKNLEKIEVDDELKEKLNKLVK
;
A
#
# COMPACT_ATOMS: atom_id res chain seq x y z
N MET A 1 19.87 10.20 17.90
CA MET A 1 20.69 9.29 18.74
C MET A 1 19.96 8.84 20.02
N GLU A 2 18.86 9.48 20.45
CA GLU A 2 18.14 9.13 21.69
C GLU A 2 17.31 7.82 21.62
N ASN A 3 16.84 7.39 20.45
CA ASN A 3 15.93 6.24 20.34
C ASN A 3 16.57 4.84 20.34
N LYS A 4 17.91 4.70 20.23
CA LYS A 4 18.55 3.36 20.11
C LYS A 4 18.51 2.53 21.39
N ASN A 5 18.25 3.15 22.55
CA ASN A 5 18.25 2.46 23.84
C ASN A 5 16.88 2.09 24.38
N LEU A 6 15.80 2.66 23.84
CA LEU A 6 14.43 2.39 24.30
C LEU A 6 13.98 0.96 23.99
N SER A 7 13.11 0.41 24.82
CA SER A 7 12.32 -0.77 24.43
C SER A 7 11.34 -0.41 23.33
N ILE A 8 10.80 -1.41 22.63
CA ILE A 8 9.77 -1.17 21.59
C ILE A 8 8.54 -0.49 22.20
N TYR A 9 8.10 -0.92 23.39
CA TYR A 9 6.96 -0.31 24.07
C TYR A 9 7.20 1.16 24.43
N GLU A 10 8.40 1.49 24.94
CA GLU A 10 8.76 2.88 25.24
C GLU A 10 8.83 3.74 23.97
N LEU A 11 9.35 3.18 22.87
CA LEU A 11 9.39 3.85 21.58
C LEU A 11 7.97 4.17 21.07
N ILE A 12 7.07 3.18 21.10
CA ILE A 12 5.67 3.37 20.70
C ILE A 12 5.01 4.41 21.62
N LYS A 13 5.08 4.20 22.94
CA LYS A 13 4.43 5.06 23.93
C LYS A 13 4.89 6.51 23.84
N SER A 14 6.18 6.75 23.67
CA SER A 14 6.72 8.11 23.54
C SER A 14 6.45 8.77 22.18
N SER A 15 6.10 7.98 21.16
CA SER A 15 5.81 8.49 19.81
C SER A 15 4.33 8.83 19.59
N ILE A 16 3.43 8.40 20.47
CA ILE A 16 2.00 8.72 20.37
C ILE A 16 1.80 10.24 20.50
N ARG A 17 1.19 10.83 19.49
CA ARG A 17 0.85 12.26 19.45
C ARG A 17 -0.34 12.57 20.35
N GLU A 18 -0.60 13.86 20.61
CA GLU A 18 -1.76 14.32 21.39
C GLU A 18 -3.11 13.81 20.86
N CYS A 19 -3.20 13.55 19.55
CA CYS A 19 -4.38 12.96 18.92
C CYS A 19 -4.55 11.44 19.16
N GLY A 20 -3.67 10.82 19.94
CA GLY A 20 -3.70 9.39 20.27
C GLY A 20 -3.24 8.47 19.13
N LYS A 21 -2.60 9.02 18.09
CA LYS A 21 -2.08 8.26 16.94
C LYS A 21 -0.56 8.30 16.88
N LEU A 22 0.03 7.26 16.29
CA LEU A 22 1.42 7.30 15.86
C LEU A 22 1.59 8.25 14.66
N PRO A 23 2.79 8.84 14.47
CA PRO A 23 3.14 9.60 13.27
C PRO A 23 2.88 8.85 11.97
N GLU A 24 2.56 9.57 10.90
CA GLU A 24 2.38 8.98 9.56
C GLU A 24 3.64 8.28 9.05
N ASP A 25 4.82 8.76 9.44
CA ASP A 25 6.12 8.20 9.11
C ASP A 25 6.70 7.30 10.21
N PHE A 26 5.91 6.93 11.22
CA PHE A 26 6.35 6.01 12.25
C PHE A 26 6.58 4.61 11.67
N ALA A 27 7.74 4.05 11.96
CA ALA A 27 8.07 2.65 11.71
C ALA A 27 8.97 2.16 12.83
N LEU A 28 8.81 0.89 13.22
CA LEU A 28 9.75 0.24 14.12
C LEU A 28 11.11 0.06 13.43
N PRO A 29 12.22 -0.09 14.19
CA PRO A 29 13.50 -0.49 13.62
C PRO A 29 13.34 -1.80 12.82
N GLN A 30 13.81 -1.80 11.57
CA GLN A 30 13.70 -2.92 10.64
C GLN A 30 15.07 -3.54 10.39
N GLU A 31 15.11 -4.86 10.20
CA GLU A 31 16.25 -5.52 9.57
C GLU A 31 16.09 -5.35 8.05
N GLU A 32 17.16 -4.91 7.36
CA GLU A 32 17.12 -4.70 5.92
C GLU A 32 17.32 -6.04 5.19
N GLU A 33 16.26 -6.54 4.55
CA GLU A 33 16.37 -7.66 3.61
C GLU A 33 16.46 -7.10 2.19
N ASN A 34 17.57 -7.35 1.49
CA ASN A 34 17.82 -6.85 0.12
C ASN A 34 17.67 -5.31 -0.07
N GLY A 35 17.86 -4.52 1.00
CA GLY A 35 17.83 -3.05 0.95
C GLY A 35 16.43 -2.42 0.94
N ILE A 36 15.35 -3.21 1.05
CA ILE A 36 13.98 -2.69 1.23
C ILE A 36 13.40 -3.25 2.53
N PRO A 37 13.12 -2.42 3.54
CA PRO A 37 12.55 -2.89 4.80
C PRO A 37 11.08 -3.31 4.61
N TRP A 38 10.68 -4.37 5.30
CA TRP A 38 9.27 -4.75 5.43
C TRP A 38 8.49 -3.65 6.19
N ALA A 39 7.25 -3.41 5.78
CA ALA A 39 6.34 -2.56 6.56
C ALA A 39 5.96 -3.26 7.88
N ASP A 40 5.67 -2.49 8.93
CA ASP A 40 5.23 -3.03 10.22
C ASP A 40 4.00 -3.96 10.04
N GLY A 41 4.10 -5.20 10.54
CA GLY A 41 3.08 -6.23 10.42
C GLY A 41 3.01 -6.96 9.07
N ALA A 42 3.84 -6.59 8.09
CA ALA A 42 3.74 -7.16 6.74
C ALA A 42 4.11 -8.62 6.63
N MET A 43 5.10 -9.09 7.39
CA MET A 43 5.46 -10.51 7.40
C MET A 43 4.30 -11.38 7.90
N ASP A 44 3.63 -10.96 8.97
CA ASP A 44 2.47 -11.66 9.53
C ASP A 44 1.28 -11.63 8.55
N GLY A 45 1.02 -10.46 7.97
CA GLY A 45 -0.03 -10.26 6.98
C GLY A 45 0.15 -11.14 5.75
N VAL A 46 1.34 -11.13 5.15
CA VAL A 46 1.65 -11.97 3.98
C VAL A 46 1.53 -13.45 4.33
N PHE A 47 2.03 -13.86 5.50
CA PHE A 47 1.90 -15.24 5.96
C PHE A 47 0.43 -15.67 6.03
N LEU A 48 -0.44 -14.87 6.65
CA LEU A 48 -1.85 -15.22 6.84
C LEU A 48 -2.67 -15.28 5.55
N TYR A 49 -2.39 -14.39 4.60
CA TYR A 49 -3.19 -14.29 3.37
C TYR A 49 -2.66 -15.16 2.22
N HIS A 50 -1.36 -15.45 2.18
CA HIS A 50 -0.71 -16.05 0.99
C HIS A 50 0.01 -17.38 1.24
N ASN A 51 0.26 -17.78 2.49
CA ASN A 51 0.89 -19.07 2.77
C ASN A 51 -0.16 -20.15 3.09
N ASN A 52 -0.10 -21.25 2.34
CA ASN A 52 -0.87 -22.47 2.57
C ASN A 52 -0.10 -23.52 3.42
N THR A 53 0.97 -23.11 4.11
CA THR A 53 1.94 -24.01 4.74
C THR A 53 1.52 -24.54 6.10
N ASN A 54 2.04 -25.72 6.45
CA ASN A 54 1.95 -26.33 7.78
C ASN A 54 2.68 -25.46 8.82
N GLU A 55 2.16 -25.45 10.05
CA GLU A 55 2.76 -24.73 11.19
C GLU A 55 4.25 -25.08 11.38
N GLU A 56 5.03 -24.08 11.79
CA GLU A 56 6.45 -24.26 12.09
C GLU A 56 6.69 -25.19 13.29
N ASN A 57 7.91 -25.73 13.36
CA ASN A 57 8.30 -26.60 14.47
C ASN A 57 8.41 -25.81 15.78
N ILE A 58 7.48 -26.06 16.70
CA ILE A 58 7.41 -25.37 18.01
C ILE A 58 8.36 -25.92 19.09
N GLU A 59 9.21 -26.92 18.81
CA GLU A 59 9.98 -27.61 19.86
C GLU A 59 10.90 -26.66 20.67
N THR A 60 11.55 -25.72 19.99
CA THR A 60 12.38 -24.70 20.67
C THR A 60 11.53 -23.78 21.56
N LEU A 61 10.35 -23.39 21.08
CA LEU A 61 9.39 -22.58 21.85
C LEU A 61 8.86 -23.33 23.08
N LYS A 62 8.61 -24.65 22.99
CA LYS A 62 8.24 -25.47 24.15
C LYS A 62 9.30 -25.44 25.23
N ASN A 63 10.58 -25.59 24.85
CA ASN A 63 11.70 -25.53 25.79
C ASN A 63 11.78 -24.16 26.47
N ILE A 64 11.59 -23.07 25.71
CA ILE A 64 11.52 -21.72 26.27
C ILE A 64 10.37 -21.59 27.27
N VAL A 65 9.17 -22.11 26.97
CA VAL A 65 8.03 -22.12 27.92
C VAL A 65 8.37 -22.87 29.21
N PHE A 66 9.05 -24.02 29.12
CA PHE A 66 9.51 -24.74 30.32
C PHE A 66 10.56 -23.96 31.11
N GLN A 67 11.53 -23.34 30.46
CA GLN A 67 12.50 -22.46 31.13
C GLN A 67 11.79 -21.32 31.89
N ILE A 68 10.77 -20.71 31.28
CA ILE A 68 9.94 -19.69 31.92
C ILE A 68 9.21 -20.30 33.13
N SER A 69 8.56 -21.46 32.95
CA SER A 69 7.86 -22.19 34.01
C SER A 69 8.77 -22.46 35.22
N GLU A 70 10.02 -22.85 34.99
CA GLU A 70 11.04 -23.11 36.01
C GLU A 70 11.64 -21.83 36.64
N GLY A 71 11.28 -20.64 36.16
CA GLY A 71 11.80 -19.35 36.63
C GLY A 71 13.16 -18.96 36.05
N LYS A 72 13.65 -19.65 35.01
CA LYS A 72 14.91 -19.36 34.32
C LYS A 72 14.76 -18.22 33.31
N PHE A 73 14.26 -17.07 33.75
CA PHE A 73 13.87 -15.95 32.86
C PHE A 73 15.01 -15.42 31.99
N LYS A 74 16.25 -15.35 32.51
CA LYS A 74 17.39 -14.87 31.72
C LYS A 74 17.73 -15.82 30.55
N GLU A 75 17.67 -17.13 30.80
CA GLU A 75 17.91 -18.14 29.77
C GLU A 75 16.79 -18.12 28.73
N ALA A 76 15.54 -18.08 29.18
CA ALA A 76 14.37 -17.99 28.31
C ALA A 76 14.42 -16.75 27.40
N GLN A 77 14.74 -15.57 27.98
CA GLN A 77 14.87 -14.33 27.22
C GLN A 77 15.99 -14.43 26.19
N ASN A 78 17.17 -14.90 26.59
CA ASN A 78 18.29 -15.04 25.66
C ASN A 78 17.95 -16.00 24.50
N ASN A 79 17.29 -17.11 24.78
CA ASN A 79 16.90 -18.08 23.75
C ASN A 79 15.83 -17.50 22.82
N LEU A 80 14.87 -16.74 23.35
CA LEU A 80 13.81 -16.11 22.56
C LEU A 80 14.35 -14.99 21.67
N ASP A 81 15.28 -14.17 22.17
CA ASP A 81 15.85 -13.04 21.44
C ASP A 81 16.75 -13.46 20.27
N HIS A 82 17.30 -14.68 20.30
CA HIS A 82 18.17 -15.25 19.25
C HIS A 82 17.48 -16.33 18.42
N LEU A 83 16.20 -16.61 18.68
CA LEU A 83 15.44 -17.55 17.88
C LEU A 83 15.00 -16.86 16.59
N ASP A 84 15.33 -17.47 15.46
CA ASP A 84 14.79 -17.10 14.16
C ASP A 84 13.46 -17.84 13.96
N PHE A 85 12.35 -17.15 14.17
CA PHE A 85 11.00 -17.69 14.05
C PHE A 85 9.99 -16.58 13.74
N LEU A 86 8.85 -16.96 13.20
CA LEU A 86 7.70 -16.07 13.05
C LEU A 86 6.59 -16.51 14.00
N MET A 87 6.22 -15.68 14.97
CA MET A 87 5.23 -16.07 15.97
C MET A 87 3.89 -16.42 15.32
N VAL A 88 3.50 -15.74 14.23
CA VAL A 88 2.23 -16.02 13.54
C VAL A 88 2.13 -17.45 13.00
N SER A 89 3.25 -18.07 12.60
CA SER A 89 3.30 -19.41 12.01
C SER A 89 3.26 -20.53 13.05
N SER A 90 3.65 -20.23 14.27
CA SER A 90 3.73 -21.16 15.41
C SER A 90 2.61 -20.98 16.43
N ARG A 91 1.78 -19.93 16.26
CA ARG A 91 0.83 -19.45 17.26
C ARG A 91 -0.16 -20.52 17.72
N THR A 92 -0.94 -21.09 16.80
CA THR A 92 -2.03 -22.00 17.16
C THR A 92 -1.47 -23.29 17.79
N SER A 93 -0.47 -23.91 17.17
CA SER A 93 0.27 -25.05 17.70
C SER A 93 0.81 -24.83 19.11
N LEU A 94 1.51 -23.72 19.35
CA LEU A 94 2.09 -23.43 20.66
C LEU A 94 1.01 -23.26 21.74
N LEU A 95 -0.05 -22.48 21.46
CA LEU A 95 -1.11 -22.25 22.44
C LEU A 95 -1.88 -23.53 22.77
N ASN A 96 -2.18 -24.36 21.76
CA ASN A 96 -2.80 -25.67 21.97
C ASN A 96 -1.94 -26.57 22.85
N TRP A 97 -0.63 -26.60 22.61
CA TRP A 97 0.30 -27.37 23.43
C TRP A 97 0.37 -26.85 24.88
N ILE A 98 0.42 -25.53 25.11
CA ILE A 98 0.42 -24.95 26.46
C ILE A 98 -0.87 -25.34 27.21
N ILE A 99 -2.02 -25.31 26.53
CA ILE A 99 -3.30 -25.74 27.13
C ILE A 99 -3.24 -27.21 27.54
N GLN A 100 -2.67 -28.09 26.71
CA GLN A 100 -2.53 -29.52 27.00
C GLN A 100 -1.59 -29.78 28.18
N GLU A 101 -0.51 -29.00 28.31
CA GLU A 101 0.51 -29.18 29.34
C GLU A 101 0.32 -28.26 30.55
N ASN A 102 -0.88 -27.69 30.74
CA ASN A 102 -1.13 -26.65 31.74
C ASN A 102 -0.74 -27.08 33.18
N GLU A 103 -0.86 -28.36 33.52
CA GLU A 103 -0.53 -28.88 34.85
C GLU A 103 0.98 -28.85 35.15
N LYS A 104 1.82 -28.87 34.11
CA LYS A 104 3.28 -28.83 34.22
C LYS A 104 3.85 -27.42 34.07
N ILE A 105 2.99 -26.44 33.79
CA ILE A 105 3.37 -25.08 33.43
C ILE A 105 2.98 -24.11 34.55
N ASN A 106 3.95 -23.41 35.12
CA ASN A 106 3.71 -22.41 36.15
C ASN A 106 3.16 -21.12 35.54
N ALA A 107 1.83 -20.97 35.58
CA ALA A 107 1.15 -19.79 35.04
C ALA A 107 1.69 -18.47 35.61
N ASN A 108 1.95 -18.37 36.91
CA ASN A 108 2.45 -17.12 37.51
C ASN A 108 3.82 -16.70 36.93
N ASN A 109 4.70 -17.66 36.65
CA ASN A 109 5.98 -17.37 36.03
C ASN A 109 5.83 -16.95 34.57
N LEU A 110 4.92 -17.56 33.80
CA LEU A 110 4.62 -17.10 32.45
C LEU A 110 4.12 -15.67 32.45
N TYR A 111 3.13 -15.33 33.29
CA TYR A 111 2.59 -13.98 33.37
C TYR A 111 3.68 -12.95 33.69
N LYS A 112 4.52 -13.22 34.69
CA LYS A 112 5.62 -12.33 35.07
C LYS A 112 6.60 -12.11 33.93
N PHE A 113 6.97 -13.19 33.23
CA PHE A 113 7.89 -13.11 32.12
C PHE A 113 7.30 -12.30 30.96
N THR A 114 6.08 -12.62 30.52
CA THR A 114 5.45 -11.99 29.36
C THR A 114 5.21 -10.49 29.59
N ILE A 115 4.69 -10.09 30.76
CA ILE A 115 4.51 -8.67 31.10
C ILE A 115 5.86 -7.93 31.15
N SER A 116 6.92 -8.59 31.62
CA SER A 116 8.28 -8.03 31.59
C SER A 116 8.76 -7.82 30.15
N GLN A 117 8.57 -8.81 29.27
CA GLN A 117 8.97 -8.71 27.86
C GLN A 117 8.20 -7.62 27.12
N LEU A 118 6.88 -7.48 27.33
CA LEU A 118 6.11 -6.39 26.72
C LEU A 118 6.68 -5.00 27.04
N LYS A 119 7.25 -4.80 28.23
CA LYS A 119 7.79 -3.51 28.67
C LYS A 119 9.24 -3.28 28.24
N THR A 120 10.04 -4.33 28.14
CA THR A 120 11.51 -4.23 28.10
C THR A 120 12.15 -4.77 26.83
N SER A 121 11.42 -5.58 26.07
CA SER A 121 11.98 -6.24 24.88
C SER A 121 12.23 -5.25 23.74
N LYS A 122 13.24 -5.58 22.95
CA LYS A 122 13.58 -4.94 21.68
C LYS A 122 13.36 -5.86 20.48
N ASN A 123 12.92 -7.09 20.73
CA ASN A 123 12.66 -8.10 19.71
C ASN A 123 11.14 -8.17 19.49
N LYS A 124 10.71 -7.98 18.23
CA LYS A 124 9.29 -7.96 17.84
C LYS A 124 8.62 -9.31 18.11
N GLU A 125 9.27 -10.40 17.76
CA GLU A 125 8.76 -11.77 17.93
C GLU A 125 8.67 -12.17 19.41
N SER A 126 9.58 -11.69 20.25
CA SER A 126 9.50 -11.84 21.71
C SER A 126 8.25 -11.16 22.32
N ILE A 127 7.87 -9.99 21.79
CA ILE A 127 6.64 -9.28 22.17
C ILE A 127 5.40 -10.04 21.65
N LYS A 128 5.40 -10.47 20.39
CA LYS A 128 4.30 -11.26 19.81
C LYS A 128 4.09 -12.59 20.55
N PHE A 129 5.17 -13.30 20.89
CA PHE A 129 5.14 -14.49 21.74
C PHE A 129 4.48 -14.18 23.08
N SER A 130 4.86 -13.07 23.71
CA SER A 130 4.31 -12.66 25.00
C SER A 130 2.82 -12.34 24.91
N LEU A 131 2.37 -11.64 23.86
CA LEU A 131 0.95 -11.37 23.60
C LEU A 131 0.18 -12.66 23.34
N ALA A 132 0.71 -13.57 22.51
CA ALA A 132 0.08 -14.86 22.24
C ALA A 132 -0.12 -15.68 23.52
N VAL A 133 0.89 -15.74 24.38
CA VAL A 133 0.80 -16.45 25.67
C VAL A 133 -0.20 -15.78 26.61
N LEU A 134 -0.19 -14.44 26.71
CA LEU A 134 -1.11 -13.68 27.56
C LEU A 134 -2.59 -13.91 27.21
N LEU A 135 -2.89 -14.25 25.95
CA LEU A 135 -4.23 -14.69 25.53
C LEU A 135 -4.73 -15.87 26.38
N LEU A 136 -3.88 -16.79 26.83
CA LEU A 136 -4.32 -17.92 27.66
C LEU A 136 -4.57 -17.55 29.13
N MET A 137 -4.12 -16.36 29.56
CA MET A 137 -3.99 -16.03 30.98
C MET A 137 -5.17 -15.24 31.54
N GLY A 138 -6.10 -14.79 30.69
CA GLY A 138 -7.29 -14.06 31.12
C GLY A 138 -6.95 -12.70 31.77
N VAL A 139 -6.20 -11.86 31.04
CA VAL A 139 -5.75 -10.54 31.53
C VAL A 139 -6.78 -9.43 31.37
N GLU A 140 -8.02 -9.74 31.00
CA GLU A 140 -9.07 -8.75 30.70
C GLU A 140 -9.39 -7.83 31.89
N LYS A 141 -9.20 -8.34 33.12
CA LYS A 141 -9.43 -7.59 34.37
C LYS A 141 -8.17 -6.90 34.91
N ASP A 142 -7.01 -7.15 34.30
CA ASP A 142 -5.76 -6.51 34.69
C ASP A 142 -5.59 -5.18 33.93
N VAL A 143 -5.96 -4.10 34.59
CA VAL A 143 -5.89 -2.75 34.06
C VAL A 143 -4.47 -2.38 33.60
N SER A 144 -3.44 -2.83 34.31
CA SER A 144 -2.05 -2.47 34.00
C SER A 144 -1.53 -3.23 32.79
N ALA A 145 -1.87 -4.51 32.66
CA ALA A 145 -1.56 -5.28 31.46
C ALA A 145 -2.32 -4.73 30.24
N MET A 146 -3.61 -4.42 30.40
CA MET A 146 -4.44 -3.91 29.32
C MET A 146 -4.00 -2.53 28.83
N GLU A 147 -3.48 -1.65 29.67
CA GLU A 147 -2.89 -0.37 29.24
C GLU A 147 -1.72 -0.59 28.26
N ILE A 148 -0.85 -1.56 28.56
CA ILE A 148 0.30 -1.91 27.73
C ILE A 148 -0.16 -2.49 26.40
N ILE A 149 -1.10 -3.45 26.45
CA ILE A 149 -1.66 -4.12 25.27
C ILE A 149 -2.33 -3.11 24.34
N LYS A 150 -3.17 -2.20 24.88
CA LYS A 150 -3.84 -1.16 24.08
C LYS A 150 -2.86 -0.16 23.46
N THR A 151 -1.76 0.14 24.15
CA THR A 151 -0.69 0.99 23.60
C THR A 151 0.03 0.28 22.44
N LEU A 152 0.37 -0.99 22.59
CA LEU A 152 0.99 -1.80 21.54
C LEU A 152 0.06 -1.98 20.32
N ALA A 153 -1.26 -2.08 20.56
CA ALA A 153 -2.28 -2.19 19.51
C ALA A 153 -2.34 -0.98 18.56
N LEU A 154 -1.68 0.13 18.89
CA LEU A 154 -1.56 1.29 17.99
C LEU A 154 -0.47 1.13 16.93
N SER A 155 0.40 0.12 17.05
CA SER A 155 1.41 -0.24 16.05
C SER A 155 0.89 -1.37 15.17
N ASP A 156 0.97 -1.19 13.85
CA ASP A 156 0.54 -2.18 12.86
C ASP A 156 1.23 -3.56 13.07
N GLU A 157 2.46 -3.57 13.61
CA GLU A 157 3.24 -4.78 13.94
C GLU A 157 2.59 -5.68 14.99
N PHE A 158 1.92 -5.11 16.00
CA PHE A 158 1.38 -5.86 17.14
C PHE A 158 -0.14 -5.92 17.16
N THR A 159 -0.80 -5.12 16.33
CA THR A 159 -2.26 -4.96 16.33
C THR A 159 -2.98 -6.30 16.29
N LEU A 160 -2.58 -7.21 15.39
CA LEU A 160 -3.18 -8.56 15.27
C LEU A 160 -3.20 -9.30 16.62
N PHE A 161 -2.05 -9.41 17.27
CA PHE A 161 -1.89 -10.14 18.53
C PHE A 161 -2.60 -9.47 19.70
N CYS A 162 -2.63 -8.13 19.71
CA CYS A 162 -3.39 -7.38 20.70
C CYS A 162 -4.90 -7.56 20.54
N LEU A 163 -5.41 -7.60 19.30
CA LEU A 163 -6.83 -7.79 19.00
C LEU A 163 -7.36 -9.11 19.56
N ASP A 164 -6.57 -10.19 19.55
CA ASP A 164 -6.98 -11.47 20.12
C ASP A 164 -7.35 -11.39 21.60
N ILE A 165 -6.60 -10.58 22.36
CA ILE A 165 -6.84 -10.35 23.78
C ILE A 165 -8.00 -9.35 23.95
N ILE A 166 -7.96 -8.24 23.21
CA ILE A 166 -8.95 -7.16 23.28
C ILE A 166 -10.36 -7.68 22.93
N ALA A 167 -10.47 -8.61 21.99
CA ALA A 167 -11.74 -9.22 21.60
C ALA A 167 -12.48 -9.92 22.77
N ARG A 168 -11.80 -10.22 23.87
CA ARG A 168 -12.38 -10.85 25.07
C ARG A 168 -12.94 -9.86 26.09
N LEU A 169 -12.71 -8.56 25.91
CA LEU A 169 -13.29 -7.54 26.77
C LEU A 169 -14.82 -7.47 26.59
N GLU A 170 -15.54 -7.07 27.63
CA GLU A 170 -16.99 -6.82 27.54
C GLU A 170 -17.29 -5.65 26.58
N ASN A 171 -16.43 -4.62 26.56
CA ASN A 171 -16.47 -3.49 25.63
C ASN A 171 -15.50 -3.64 24.45
N SER A 172 -15.07 -4.88 24.18
CA SER A 172 -15.03 -5.43 22.83
C SER A 172 -14.88 -4.45 21.67
N ASN A 173 -16.06 -4.21 21.11
CA ASN A 173 -16.26 -3.53 19.85
C ASN A 173 -15.88 -2.05 19.92
N GLU A 174 -16.13 -1.39 21.05
CA GLU A 174 -15.76 0.01 21.26
C GLU A 174 -14.24 0.20 21.23
N GLU A 175 -13.49 -0.69 21.88
CA GLU A 175 -12.01 -0.65 21.89
C GLU A 175 -11.44 -0.91 20.49
N ILE A 176 -11.97 -1.91 19.78
CA ILE A 176 -11.57 -2.23 18.41
C ILE A 176 -11.89 -1.05 17.48
N PHE A 177 -13.04 -0.41 17.64
CA PHE A 177 -13.42 0.77 16.87
C PHE A 177 -12.46 1.95 17.11
N GLU A 178 -12.03 2.15 18.36
CA GLU A 178 -11.00 3.15 18.67
C GLU A 178 -9.64 2.84 18.05
N ILE A 179 -9.25 1.56 18.01
CA ILE A 179 -7.98 1.11 17.43
C ILE A 179 -7.99 1.27 15.92
N VAL A 180 -9.02 0.77 15.22
CA VAL A 180 -9.08 0.78 13.75
C VAL A 180 -9.00 2.20 13.17
N LYS A 181 -9.49 3.21 13.92
CA LYS A 181 -9.38 4.64 13.57
C LYS A 181 -7.96 5.19 13.66
N LYS A 182 -7.05 4.51 14.36
CA LYS A 182 -5.68 4.97 14.69
C LYS A 182 -4.60 4.20 13.94
N VAL A 183 -4.87 2.97 13.50
CA VAL A 183 -4.00 2.16 12.64
C VAL A 183 -4.31 2.37 11.15
N LYS A 184 -3.32 2.12 10.28
CA LYS A 184 -3.38 2.52 8.85
C LYS A 184 -2.87 1.45 7.89
N GLY A 185 -1.90 0.62 8.29
CA GLY A 185 -1.40 -0.50 7.51
C GLY A 185 -2.09 -1.81 7.88
N TRP A 186 -1.29 -2.84 8.16
CA TRP A 186 -1.77 -4.18 8.51
C TRP A 186 -2.64 -4.22 9.75
N GLY A 187 -2.41 -3.34 10.73
CA GLY A 187 -3.27 -3.23 11.89
C GLY A 187 -4.70 -2.85 11.51
N ARG A 188 -4.90 -1.99 10.50
CA ARG A 188 -6.23 -1.71 9.96
C ARG A 188 -6.83 -2.92 9.27
N VAL A 189 -6.06 -3.58 8.41
CA VAL A 189 -6.49 -4.80 7.70
C VAL A 189 -7.01 -5.84 8.68
N HIS A 190 -6.29 -6.11 9.77
CA HIS A 190 -6.71 -7.06 10.79
C HIS A 190 -7.90 -6.56 11.63
N SER A 191 -7.91 -5.30 12.04
CA SER A 191 -8.98 -4.74 12.90
C SER A 191 -10.37 -4.80 12.24
N ILE A 192 -10.46 -4.62 10.91
CA ILE A 192 -11.73 -4.69 10.17
C ILE A 192 -12.39 -6.08 10.29
N ALA A 193 -11.59 -7.16 10.36
CA ALA A 193 -12.12 -8.50 10.56
C ALA A 193 -12.78 -8.66 11.94
N TYR A 194 -12.25 -7.99 12.96
CA TYR A 194 -12.72 -8.03 14.35
C TYR A 194 -13.90 -7.10 14.65
N LEU A 195 -14.02 -5.97 13.95
CA LEU A 195 -15.02 -4.94 14.23
C LEU A 195 -16.43 -5.35 13.79
N GLU A 196 -17.40 -5.36 14.68
CA GLU A 196 -18.80 -5.67 14.39
C GLU A 196 -19.66 -4.40 14.19
N VAL A 197 -20.63 -4.48 13.28
CA VAL A 197 -21.57 -3.38 13.01
C VAL A 197 -22.69 -3.41 14.06
N THR A 198 -22.49 -2.71 15.18
CA THR A 198 -23.47 -2.64 16.27
C THR A 198 -24.36 -1.40 16.23
N ASN A 199 -24.01 -0.41 15.41
CA ASN A 199 -24.76 0.84 15.23
C ASN A 199 -24.46 1.47 13.86
N ASP A 200 -25.20 2.52 13.51
CA ASP A 200 -25.05 3.24 12.24
C ASP A 200 -23.74 4.01 12.13
N GLU A 201 -23.15 4.49 13.24
CA GLU A 201 -21.86 5.17 13.24
C GLU A 201 -20.75 4.25 12.71
N ILE A 202 -20.70 3.01 13.20
CA ILE A 202 -19.73 2.00 12.74
C ILE A 202 -20.03 1.60 11.30
N LYS A 203 -21.32 1.46 10.92
CA LYS A 203 -21.71 1.12 9.55
C LYS A 203 -21.25 2.16 8.55
N ASP A 204 -21.52 3.44 8.84
CA ASP A 204 -21.11 4.57 8.00
C ASP A 204 -19.59 4.72 7.98
N TRP A 205 -18.91 4.53 9.12
CA TRP A 205 -17.45 4.56 9.17
C TRP A 205 -16.82 3.44 8.34
N LEU A 206 -17.35 2.21 8.40
CA LEU A 206 -16.85 1.10 7.58
C LEU A 206 -17.03 1.36 6.08
N LEU A 207 -18.15 1.98 5.69
CA LEU A 207 -18.38 2.37 4.31
C LEU A 207 -17.40 3.47 3.85
N GLU A 208 -17.19 4.49 4.67
CA GLU A 208 -16.38 5.66 4.30
C GLU A 208 -14.88 5.42 4.44
N GLU A 209 -14.44 4.63 5.42
CA GLU A 209 -13.03 4.54 5.85
C GLU A 209 -12.49 3.10 5.94
N GLY A 210 -13.37 2.09 6.04
CA GLY A 210 -12.96 0.70 6.32
C GLY A 210 -12.11 0.06 5.22
N CYS A 211 -12.28 0.51 3.98
CA CYS A 211 -11.52 0.06 2.82
C CYS A 211 -10.23 0.89 2.57
N HIS A 212 -10.08 2.03 3.22
CA HIS A 212 -8.91 2.89 3.09
C HIS A 212 -7.80 2.41 4.04
N ASN A 213 -6.72 1.86 3.48
CA ASN A 213 -5.53 1.43 4.22
C ASN A 213 -4.26 1.65 3.36
N GLU A 214 -3.08 1.61 3.97
CA GLU A 214 -1.78 1.86 3.32
C GLU A 214 -1.17 0.63 2.63
N ILE A 215 -1.85 -0.52 2.65
CA ILE A 215 -1.37 -1.76 2.03
C ILE A 215 -2.04 -1.94 0.67
N ASP A 216 -3.29 -2.40 0.67
CA ASP A 216 -4.15 -2.51 -0.50
C ASP A 216 -5.61 -2.59 -0.03
N SER A 217 -6.48 -1.78 -0.65
CA SER A 217 -7.91 -1.73 -0.34
C SER A 217 -8.64 -3.06 -0.56
N ALA A 218 -8.15 -3.91 -1.47
CA ALA A 218 -8.74 -5.20 -1.77
C ALA A 218 -8.74 -6.16 -0.55
N TYR A 219 -7.77 -6.05 0.37
CA TYR A 219 -7.72 -6.90 1.57
C TYR A 219 -8.94 -6.77 2.49
N THR A 220 -9.55 -5.59 2.57
CA THR A 220 -10.69 -5.34 3.47
C THR A 220 -12.03 -5.19 2.74
N ALA A 221 -12.01 -5.01 1.41
CA ALA A 221 -13.20 -4.72 0.62
C ALA A 221 -14.33 -5.75 0.81
N LEU A 222 -14.03 -7.04 0.66
CA LEU A 222 -15.04 -8.10 0.80
C LEU A 222 -15.65 -8.15 2.20
N THR A 223 -14.82 -7.98 3.24
CA THR A 223 -15.27 -7.94 4.64
C THR A 223 -16.18 -6.75 4.88
N CYS A 224 -15.77 -5.55 4.44
CA CYS A 224 -16.59 -4.34 4.55
C CYS A 224 -17.95 -4.51 3.87
N VAL A 225 -17.98 -5.00 2.61
CA VAL A 225 -19.21 -5.23 1.83
C VAL A 225 -20.18 -6.15 2.57
N LYS A 226 -19.67 -7.23 3.17
CA LYS A 226 -20.48 -8.18 3.95
C LYS A 226 -21.00 -7.54 5.23
N LYS A 227 -20.13 -6.88 6.02
CA LYS A 227 -20.49 -6.31 7.33
C LYS A 227 -21.50 -5.17 7.21
N ILE A 228 -21.39 -4.30 6.20
CA ILE A 228 -22.32 -3.17 6.01
C ILE A 228 -23.60 -3.55 5.25
N ASN A 229 -23.73 -4.80 4.80
CA ASN A 229 -24.80 -5.26 3.92
C ASN A 229 -25.01 -4.30 2.72
N LEU A 230 -24.00 -4.19 1.85
CA LEU A 230 -23.99 -3.20 0.77
C LEU A 230 -25.22 -3.26 -0.15
N LEU A 231 -25.81 -4.44 -0.33
CA LEU A 231 -27.03 -4.62 -1.11
C LEU A 231 -28.22 -3.85 -0.55
N GLU A 232 -28.39 -3.85 0.77
CA GLU A 232 -29.45 -3.11 1.46
C GLU A 232 -29.22 -1.59 1.32
N LEU A 233 -27.98 -1.13 1.45
CA LEU A 233 -27.63 0.27 1.22
C LEU A 233 -27.96 0.75 -0.19
N LEU A 234 -27.82 -0.13 -1.19
CA LEU A 234 -28.18 0.18 -2.58
C LEU A 234 -29.71 0.21 -2.83
N ASP A 235 -30.52 -0.36 -1.94
CA ASP A 235 -31.98 -0.29 -2.00
C ASP A 235 -32.54 1.02 -1.41
N GLU A 236 -31.75 1.77 -0.65
CA GLU A 236 -32.15 3.09 -0.12
C GLU A 236 -32.64 4.00 -1.25
N GLU A 237 -33.80 4.64 -1.10
CA GLU A 237 -34.35 5.53 -2.14
C GLU A 237 -33.40 6.69 -2.44
N ASN A 238 -32.86 7.32 -1.39
CA ASN A 238 -32.03 8.52 -1.46
C ASN A 238 -30.61 8.23 -0.94
N ILE A 239 -29.64 8.18 -1.85
CA ILE A 239 -28.21 8.05 -1.53
C ILE A 239 -27.54 9.37 -1.88
N SER A 240 -26.82 9.97 -0.93
CA SER A 240 -26.07 11.20 -1.18
C SER A 240 -24.88 10.95 -2.12
N ASN A 241 -24.42 11.98 -2.84
CA ASN A 241 -23.25 11.84 -3.72
C ASN A 241 -21.98 11.40 -2.96
N LYS A 242 -21.81 11.85 -1.71
CA LYS A 242 -20.68 11.44 -0.86
C LYS A 242 -20.76 9.94 -0.55
N LYS A 243 -21.93 9.46 -0.11
CA LYS A 243 -22.18 8.05 0.20
C LYS A 243 -22.03 7.18 -1.06
N PHE A 244 -22.55 7.63 -2.20
CA PHE A 244 -22.41 6.91 -3.47
C PHE A 244 -20.95 6.82 -3.92
N ASN A 245 -20.16 7.89 -3.78
CA ASN A 245 -18.72 7.85 -4.06
C ASN A 245 -17.97 6.85 -3.16
N ALA A 246 -18.32 6.75 -1.88
CA ALA A 246 -17.75 5.74 -0.97
C ALA A 246 -18.15 4.31 -1.39
N ILE A 247 -19.40 4.10 -1.78
CA ILE A 247 -19.86 2.83 -2.37
C ILE A 247 -19.04 2.50 -3.63
N SER A 248 -18.85 3.47 -4.53
CA SER A 248 -18.08 3.27 -5.77
C SER A 248 -16.63 2.90 -5.48
N TYR A 249 -15.99 3.55 -4.49
CA TYR A 249 -14.64 3.19 -4.06
C TYR A 249 -14.58 1.75 -3.53
N LEU A 250 -15.52 1.36 -2.67
CA LEU A 250 -15.61 0.01 -2.15
C LEU A 250 -15.84 -1.03 -3.26
N ILE A 251 -16.66 -0.71 -4.27
CA ILE A 251 -16.88 -1.56 -5.44
C ILE A 251 -15.59 -1.69 -6.27
N THR A 252 -14.83 -0.60 -6.48
CA THR A 252 -13.55 -0.68 -7.22
C THR A 252 -12.54 -1.58 -6.50
N ALA A 253 -12.46 -1.47 -5.16
CA ALA A 253 -11.58 -2.33 -4.37
C ALA A 253 -12.06 -3.79 -4.34
N LEU A 254 -13.37 -4.03 -4.33
CA LEU A 254 -13.95 -5.37 -4.39
C LEU A 254 -13.72 -6.06 -5.74
N LEU A 255 -13.61 -5.30 -6.82
CA LEU A 255 -13.33 -5.81 -8.17
C LEU A 255 -11.87 -6.20 -8.38
N ASP A 256 -10.96 -5.76 -7.51
CA ASP A 256 -9.58 -6.20 -7.51
C ASP A 256 -9.45 -7.54 -6.75
N GLU A 257 -9.27 -8.62 -7.51
CA GLU A 257 -9.11 -9.98 -6.97
C GLU A 257 -7.63 -10.39 -6.83
N GLY A 258 -6.70 -9.43 -6.84
CA GLY A 258 -5.27 -9.70 -6.72
C GLY A 258 -4.86 -10.26 -5.35
N PRO A 259 -4.82 -9.43 -4.29
CA PRO A 259 -4.23 -9.81 -3.00
C PRO A 259 -5.18 -10.58 -2.06
N ALA A 260 -6.49 -10.55 -2.31
CA ALA A 260 -7.50 -11.23 -1.51
C ALA A 260 -8.72 -11.57 -2.37
N SER A 261 -9.60 -12.43 -1.84
CA SER A 261 -10.89 -12.72 -2.50
C SER A 261 -11.75 -11.46 -2.61
N GLY A 262 -12.19 -11.14 -3.83
CA GLY A 262 -13.05 -10.00 -4.13
C GLY A 262 -14.49 -10.41 -4.49
N ILE A 263 -15.03 -9.77 -5.52
CA ILE A 263 -16.43 -9.91 -5.96
C ILE A 263 -16.80 -11.34 -6.39
N SER A 264 -15.86 -12.14 -6.91
CA SER A 264 -16.13 -13.53 -7.32
C SER A 264 -16.63 -14.41 -6.18
N SER A 265 -16.25 -14.10 -4.95
CA SER A 265 -16.62 -14.79 -3.72
C SER A 265 -18.00 -14.38 -3.17
N LEU A 266 -18.71 -13.46 -3.83
CA LEU A 266 -20.09 -13.11 -3.49
C LEU A 266 -21.09 -13.92 -4.32
N GLU A 267 -21.95 -14.68 -3.63
CA GLU A 267 -23.04 -15.45 -4.27
C GLU A 267 -24.03 -14.53 -5.02
N ASN A 268 -24.23 -13.33 -4.50
CA ASN A 268 -25.18 -12.32 -5.00
C ASN A 268 -24.51 -11.23 -5.85
N LYS A 269 -23.32 -11.49 -6.42
CA LYS A 269 -22.55 -10.52 -7.22
C LYS A 269 -23.32 -9.92 -8.39
N GLU A 270 -24.14 -10.70 -9.10
CA GLU A 270 -24.95 -10.19 -10.21
C GLU A 270 -25.99 -9.18 -9.73
N MET A 271 -26.64 -9.45 -8.60
CA MET A 271 -27.62 -8.54 -8.01
C MET A 271 -26.96 -7.26 -7.48
N LEU A 272 -25.74 -7.39 -6.92
CA LEU A 272 -24.95 -6.23 -6.50
C LEU A 272 -24.62 -5.33 -7.69
N ILE A 273 -24.10 -5.92 -8.78
CA ILE A 273 -23.80 -5.21 -10.03
C ILE A 273 -25.06 -4.53 -10.58
N GLU A 274 -26.18 -5.24 -10.65
CA GLU A 274 -27.44 -4.70 -11.16
C GLU A 274 -27.90 -3.46 -10.36
N ARG A 275 -27.94 -3.57 -9.02
CA ARG A 275 -28.40 -2.48 -8.14
C ARG A 275 -27.44 -1.29 -8.21
N TYR A 276 -26.14 -1.54 -8.21
CA TYR A 276 -25.15 -0.48 -8.36
C TYR A 276 -25.33 0.26 -9.69
N LEU A 277 -25.43 -0.45 -10.82
CA LEU A 277 -25.60 0.18 -12.14
C LEU A 277 -26.91 0.98 -12.26
N LYS A 278 -27.99 0.53 -11.63
CA LYS A 278 -29.26 1.28 -11.55
C LYS A 278 -29.06 2.65 -10.86
N LYS A 279 -28.29 2.70 -9.77
CA LYS A 279 -27.97 3.95 -9.06
C LYS A 279 -26.95 4.81 -9.83
N ALA A 280 -25.90 4.20 -10.37
CA ALA A 280 -24.85 4.86 -11.14
C ALA A 280 -25.40 5.69 -12.31
N LYS A 281 -26.45 5.19 -13.00
CA LYS A 281 -27.11 5.90 -14.08
C LYS A 281 -27.54 7.34 -13.74
N TYR A 282 -27.88 7.60 -12.47
CA TYR A 282 -28.37 8.90 -12.02
C TYR A 282 -27.39 9.63 -11.12
N LEU A 283 -26.64 8.89 -10.28
CA LEU A 283 -25.79 9.44 -9.22
C LEU A 283 -24.32 9.63 -9.63
N SER A 284 -23.82 8.94 -10.67
CA SER A 284 -22.41 9.04 -11.04
C SER A 284 -22.00 10.48 -11.34
N SER A 285 -20.95 10.92 -10.65
CA SER A 285 -20.42 12.28 -10.78
C SER A 285 -18.93 12.39 -10.48
N THR A 286 -18.35 11.44 -9.73
CA THR A 286 -16.93 11.44 -9.36
C THR A 286 -16.11 10.48 -10.22
N GLU A 287 -14.78 10.56 -10.08
CA GLU A 287 -13.86 9.61 -10.71
C GLU A 287 -14.14 8.16 -10.28
N ASN A 288 -14.33 7.92 -8.98
CA ASN A 288 -14.59 6.57 -8.45
C ASN A 288 -15.88 5.99 -9.05
N ASP A 289 -16.92 6.80 -9.22
CA ASP A 289 -18.18 6.35 -9.82
C ASP A 289 -17.99 5.84 -11.25
N TYR A 290 -17.24 6.57 -12.07
CA TYR A 290 -16.98 6.17 -13.45
C TYR A 290 -15.98 5.01 -13.53
N ARG A 291 -14.99 4.98 -12.63
CA ARG A 291 -14.00 3.90 -12.50
C ARG A 291 -14.68 2.58 -12.14
N ALA A 292 -15.61 2.58 -11.19
CA ALA A 292 -16.41 1.42 -10.84
C ALA A 292 -17.20 0.89 -12.04
N VAL A 293 -17.89 1.75 -12.80
CA VAL A 293 -18.64 1.33 -14.00
C VAL A 293 -17.71 0.76 -15.08
N MET A 294 -16.52 1.34 -15.27
CA MET A 294 -15.49 0.83 -16.18
C MET A 294 -14.99 -0.55 -15.75
N MET A 295 -14.63 -0.72 -14.48
CA MET A 295 -14.13 -2.00 -13.94
C MET A 295 -15.20 -3.09 -13.95
N ILE A 296 -16.45 -2.76 -13.60
CA ILE A 296 -17.60 -3.69 -13.73
C ILE A 296 -17.72 -4.18 -15.17
N LYS A 297 -17.59 -3.27 -16.15
CA LYS A 297 -17.69 -3.64 -17.56
C LYS A 297 -16.58 -4.60 -17.98
N GLU A 298 -15.34 -4.40 -17.53
CA GLU A 298 -14.24 -5.35 -17.81
C GLU A 298 -14.48 -6.68 -17.11
N TYR A 299 -14.87 -6.66 -15.83
CA TYR A 299 -15.18 -7.87 -15.08
C TYR A 299 -16.26 -8.75 -15.76
N ILE A 300 -17.33 -8.15 -16.28
CA ILE A 300 -18.39 -8.89 -17.00
C ILE A 300 -17.87 -9.49 -18.32
N LYS A 301 -16.94 -8.84 -19.01
CA LYS A 301 -16.35 -9.40 -20.25
C LYS A 301 -15.53 -10.65 -19.95
N ASP A 302 -14.86 -10.67 -18.80
CA ASP A 302 -14.01 -11.77 -18.38
C ASP A 302 -14.84 -12.93 -17.78
N ASP A 303 -15.91 -12.63 -17.03
CA ASP A 303 -16.86 -13.64 -16.49
C ASP A 303 -18.12 -13.80 -17.35
N LYS A 304 -18.06 -14.73 -18.31
CA LYS A 304 -19.17 -15.07 -19.22
C LYS A 304 -20.46 -15.58 -18.54
N LYS A 305 -20.44 -15.85 -17.23
CA LYS A 305 -21.65 -16.27 -16.50
C LYS A 305 -22.58 -15.10 -16.21
N ILE A 306 -22.03 -13.88 -16.14
CA ILE A 306 -22.80 -12.68 -15.82
C ILE A 306 -23.58 -12.20 -17.04
N ASN A 307 -24.77 -11.65 -16.79
CA ASN A 307 -25.63 -11.12 -17.84
C ASN A 307 -24.96 -9.99 -18.65
N ASN A 308 -24.60 -10.29 -19.90
CA ASN A 308 -23.98 -9.34 -20.84
C ASN A 308 -24.83 -8.09 -21.13
N ASN A 309 -26.14 -8.08 -20.82
CA ASN A 309 -26.94 -6.87 -20.94
C ASN A 309 -26.43 -5.72 -20.05
N PHE A 310 -25.75 -6.02 -18.94
CA PHE A 310 -25.14 -5.00 -18.09
C PHE A 310 -24.01 -4.23 -18.80
N ILE A 311 -23.31 -4.84 -19.77
CA ILE A 311 -22.32 -4.13 -20.60
C ILE A 311 -22.97 -2.97 -21.36
N LYS A 312 -24.21 -3.15 -21.83
CA LYS A 312 -24.97 -2.08 -22.50
C LYS A 312 -25.24 -0.93 -21.53
N ILE A 313 -25.64 -1.22 -20.29
CA ILE A 313 -25.88 -0.20 -19.25
C ILE A 313 -24.58 0.54 -18.93
N CYS A 314 -23.46 -0.16 -18.74
CA CYS A 314 -22.17 0.49 -18.52
C CYS A 314 -21.79 1.41 -19.69
N ASN A 315 -22.02 0.98 -20.93
CA ASN A 315 -21.77 1.82 -22.11
C ASN A 315 -22.67 3.05 -22.17
N GLU A 316 -23.96 2.92 -21.83
CA GLU A 316 -24.90 4.06 -21.76
C GLU A 316 -24.43 5.10 -20.72
N ILE A 317 -23.96 4.65 -19.56
CA ILE A 317 -23.43 5.54 -18.51
C ILE A 317 -22.15 6.21 -18.98
N LEU A 318 -21.13 5.42 -19.36
CA LEU A 318 -19.78 5.88 -19.69
C LEU A 318 -19.73 6.82 -20.90
N ASN A 319 -20.61 6.62 -21.89
CA ASN A 319 -20.64 7.43 -23.11
C ASN A 319 -21.74 8.50 -23.10
N SER A 320 -22.41 8.71 -21.96
CA SER A 320 -23.39 9.80 -21.85
C SER A 320 -22.72 11.16 -21.99
N GLU A 321 -23.43 12.14 -22.56
CA GLU A 321 -22.90 13.51 -22.70
C GLU A 321 -22.50 14.11 -21.35
N ARG A 322 -23.31 13.84 -20.30
CA ARG A 322 -23.01 14.22 -18.91
C ARG A 322 -21.67 13.66 -18.45
N THR A 323 -21.43 12.37 -18.65
CA THR A 323 -20.19 11.70 -18.23
C THR A 323 -18.99 12.23 -19.01
N VAL A 324 -19.10 12.35 -20.34
CA VAL A 324 -18.03 12.88 -21.18
C VAL A 324 -17.64 14.30 -20.76
N ASN A 325 -18.63 15.17 -20.49
CA ASN A 325 -18.36 16.53 -20.03
C ASN A 325 -17.73 16.55 -18.63
N ASN A 326 -18.19 15.72 -17.71
CA ASN A 326 -17.59 15.63 -16.37
C ASN A 326 -16.15 15.10 -16.42
N ILE A 327 -15.86 14.09 -17.23
CA ILE A 327 -14.49 13.55 -17.39
C ILE A 327 -13.55 14.62 -17.96
N LYS A 328 -14.00 15.45 -18.90
CA LYS A 328 -13.20 16.59 -19.39
C LYS A 328 -12.87 17.58 -18.27
N GLU A 329 -13.82 17.89 -17.39
CA GLU A 329 -13.56 18.75 -16.22
C GLU A 329 -12.64 18.09 -15.17
N LEU A 330 -12.69 16.77 -15.03
CA LEU A 330 -11.77 16.01 -14.17
C LEU A 330 -10.34 16.00 -14.74
N MET A 331 -10.16 15.83 -16.05
CA MET A 331 -8.84 15.87 -16.70
C MET A 331 -8.16 17.23 -16.55
N LYS A 332 -8.92 18.34 -16.61
CA LYS A 332 -8.40 19.69 -16.33
C LYS A 332 -7.81 19.83 -14.91
N LYS A 333 -8.20 18.94 -13.99
CA LYS A 333 -7.72 18.87 -12.60
C LYS A 333 -6.67 17.78 -12.39
N GLY A 334 -6.29 17.03 -13.42
CA GLY A 334 -5.26 15.98 -13.33
C GLY A 334 -5.79 14.57 -13.10
N TYR A 335 -7.09 14.34 -13.25
CA TYR A 335 -7.78 13.10 -12.88
C TYR A 335 -8.41 12.38 -14.08
N SER A 336 -8.74 11.09 -13.92
CA SER A 336 -9.58 10.31 -14.87
C SER A 336 -9.03 10.15 -16.31
N TYR A 337 -7.72 10.32 -16.54
CA TYR A 337 -7.10 10.15 -17.87
C TYR A 337 -7.25 8.74 -18.43
N ASP A 338 -7.16 7.72 -17.58
CA ASP A 338 -7.36 6.32 -17.95
C ASP A 338 -8.81 6.04 -18.35
N ILE A 339 -9.78 6.59 -17.63
CA ILE A 339 -11.21 6.50 -18.00
C ILE A 339 -11.45 7.21 -19.33
N ALA A 340 -10.87 8.40 -19.52
CA ALA A 340 -10.98 9.17 -20.76
C ALA A 340 -10.43 8.38 -21.97
N LYS A 341 -9.27 7.73 -21.82
CA LYS A 341 -8.72 6.81 -22.84
C LYS A 341 -9.68 5.66 -23.12
N TYR A 342 -10.24 5.06 -22.08
CA TYR A 342 -11.16 3.93 -22.19
C TYR A 342 -12.40 4.26 -23.05
N ILE A 343 -12.95 5.48 -22.89
CA ILE A 343 -14.09 5.97 -23.68
C ILE A 343 -13.67 6.77 -24.93
N LYS A 344 -12.38 6.75 -25.29
CA LYS A 344 -11.81 7.33 -26.52
C LYS A 344 -11.97 8.85 -26.65
N ILE A 345 -11.85 9.59 -25.55
CA ILE A 345 -11.69 11.06 -25.59
C ILE A 345 -10.25 11.39 -26.04
N ASP A 346 -10.07 12.40 -26.89
CA ASP A 346 -8.73 12.96 -27.18
C ASP A 346 -8.20 13.68 -25.92
N ILE A 347 -7.29 13.02 -25.21
CA ILE A 347 -6.78 13.47 -23.91
C ILE A 347 -5.64 14.50 -24.02
N GLU A 348 -4.91 14.51 -25.16
CA GLU A 348 -3.67 15.29 -25.27
C GLU A 348 -3.84 16.80 -25.04
N PRO A 349 -4.91 17.46 -25.52
CA PRO A 349 -5.14 18.87 -25.23
C PRO A 349 -5.25 19.14 -23.72
N TYR A 350 -5.92 18.26 -22.98
CA TYR A 350 -6.11 18.38 -21.53
C TYR A 350 -4.83 18.08 -20.76
N ALA A 351 -4.08 17.04 -21.18
CA ALA A 351 -2.78 16.69 -20.61
C ALA A 351 -1.80 17.86 -20.71
N LEU A 352 -1.68 18.46 -21.90
CA LEU A 352 -0.81 19.60 -22.14
C LEU A 352 -1.23 20.83 -21.32
N GLU A 353 -2.53 21.16 -21.30
CA GLU A 353 -3.05 22.28 -20.50
C GLU A 353 -2.76 22.09 -19.01
N TYR A 354 -3.03 20.89 -18.47
CA TYR A 354 -2.79 20.58 -17.07
C TYR A 354 -1.30 20.69 -16.68
N LEU A 355 -0.41 20.13 -17.52
CA LEU A 355 1.03 20.12 -17.27
C LEU A 355 1.64 21.53 -17.24
N GLN A 356 1.07 22.52 -17.94
CA GLN A 356 1.58 23.91 -17.92
C GLN A 356 1.69 24.48 -16.50
N SER A 357 0.75 24.13 -15.61
CA SER A 357 0.71 24.64 -14.24
C SER A 357 1.08 23.60 -13.17
N ASN A 358 1.03 22.31 -13.52
CA ASN A 358 1.13 21.21 -12.55
C ASN A 358 2.25 20.20 -12.87
N LEU A 359 3.24 20.59 -13.67
CA LEU A 359 4.36 19.73 -14.09
C LEU A 359 5.03 18.98 -12.93
N LEU A 360 5.32 19.67 -11.82
CA LEU A 360 5.98 19.07 -10.64
C LEU A 360 5.04 18.19 -9.80
N LYS A 361 3.73 18.45 -9.85
CA LYS A 361 2.74 17.74 -9.01
C LYS A 361 2.39 16.36 -9.55
N ASN A 362 2.25 16.23 -10.87
CA ASN A 362 1.92 14.96 -11.51
C ASN A 362 2.61 14.85 -12.88
N PRO A 363 3.93 14.56 -12.91
CA PRO A 363 4.69 14.43 -14.14
C PRO A 363 4.24 13.24 -15.00
N TYR A 364 3.64 12.21 -14.41
CA TYR A 364 3.32 10.95 -15.10
C TYR A 364 2.28 11.10 -16.23
N ILE A 365 1.49 12.18 -16.23
CA ILE A 365 0.60 12.55 -17.34
C ILE A 365 1.36 12.76 -18.65
N MET A 366 2.69 13.00 -18.62
CA MET A 366 3.51 13.06 -19.82
C MET A 366 3.43 11.80 -20.69
N TYR A 367 3.23 10.62 -20.08
CA TYR A 367 3.07 9.36 -20.81
C TYR A 367 1.81 9.31 -21.68
N ASP A 368 0.88 10.24 -21.48
CA ASP A 368 -0.37 10.33 -22.23
C ASP A 368 -0.25 11.13 -23.54
N ILE A 369 0.92 11.74 -23.80
CA ILE A 369 1.18 12.53 -25.00
C ILE A 369 1.87 11.65 -26.04
N SER A 370 1.29 11.58 -27.24
CA SER A 370 1.76 10.69 -28.32
C SER A 370 1.98 11.42 -29.65
N LYS A 371 1.34 12.57 -29.91
CA LYS A 371 1.56 13.35 -31.13
C LYS A 371 2.91 14.08 -31.05
N LYS A 372 3.73 13.93 -32.09
CA LYS A 372 5.07 14.56 -32.19
C LYS A 372 5.06 16.05 -31.89
N GLU A 373 4.12 16.81 -32.47
CA GLU A 373 3.96 18.25 -32.24
C GLU A 373 3.72 18.62 -30.76
N ASN A 374 3.07 17.72 -30.00
CA ASN A 374 2.76 17.93 -28.60
C ASN A 374 3.93 17.51 -27.70
N ILE A 375 4.71 16.51 -28.12
CA ILE A 375 5.99 16.18 -27.48
C ILE A 375 6.99 17.32 -27.62
N GLU A 376 7.07 17.99 -28.77
CA GLU A 376 7.94 19.17 -28.95
C GLU A 376 7.54 20.30 -27.99
N LYS A 377 6.23 20.57 -27.84
CA LYS A 377 5.71 21.52 -26.85
C LYS A 377 6.02 21.09 -25.41
N LEU A 378 5.89 19.81 -25.09
CA LEU A 378 6.20 19.25 -23.78
C LEU A 378 7.69 19.44 -23.44
N VAL A 379 8.60 19.13 -24.36
CA VAL A 379 10.04 19.32 -24.16
C VAL A 379 10.35 20.79 -23.87
N LEU A 380 9.81 21.71 -24.66
CA LEU A 380 10.00 23.15 -24.42
C LEU A 380 9.47 23.60 -23.06
N LEU A 381 8.34 23.04 -22.61
CA LEU A 381 7.78 23.30 -21.28
C LEU A 381 8.74 22.82 -20.18
N VAL A 382 9.23 21.58 -20.27
CA VAL A 382 10.14 20.99 -19.28
C VAL A 382 11.47 21.76 -19.24
N GLU A 383 12.08 22.04 -20.40
CA GLU A 383 13.34 22.79 -20.50
C GLU A 383 13.22 24.20 -19.92
N LYS A 384 12.07 24.85 -20.09
CA LYS A 384 11.81 26.18 -19.52
C LYS A 384 11.59 26.14 -18.00
N ARG A 385 11.02 25.05 -17.48
CA ARG A 385 10.57 24.96 -16.09
C ARG A 385 11.66 24.42 -15.16
N LEU A 386 12.48 23.50 -15.63
CA LEU A 386 13.53 22.87 -14.83
C LEU A 386 14.84 23.66 -14.90
N PRO A 387 15.57 23.81 -13.77
CA PRO A 387 16.88 24.44 -13.76
C PRO A 387 17.97 23.46 -14.21
N LEU A 388 17.92 23.01 -15.47
CA LEU A 388 18.72 21.89 -16.00
C LEU A 388 20.23 21.97 -15.66
N GLU A 389 20.84 23.16 -15.77
CA GLU A 389 22.26 23.32 -15.43
C GLU A 389 22.58 23.08 -13.96
N LYS A 390 21.66 23.40 -13.03
CA LYS A 390 21.83 23.17 -11.59
C LYS A 390 21.55 21.72 -11.18
N MET A 391 20.84 20.97 -12.02
CA MET A 391 20.51 19.57 -11.77
C MET A 391 21.66 18.61 -12.10
N LYS A 392 22.67 19.08 -12.84
CA LYS A 392 23.86 18.28 -13.16
C LYS A 392 24.73 18.06 -11.93
N GLY A 393 25.26 16.86 -11.77
CA GLY A 393 26.13 16.50 -10.66
C GLY A 393 26.90 15.21 -10.90
N SER A 394 27.84 14.89 -10.01
CA SER A 394 28.58 13.63 -10.06
C SER A 394 27.65 12.44 -9.81
N PRO A 395 27.80 11.32 -10.53
CA PRO A 395 26.95 10.15 -10.36
C PRO A 395 27.12 9.55 -8.96
N THR A 396 26.00 9.13 -8.38
CA THR A 396 25.90 8.35 -7.14
C THR A 396 25.06 7.11 -7.38
N ASP A 397 25.10 6.17 -6.44
CA ASP A 397 24.31 4.94 -6.34
C ASP A 397 22.90 5.19 -5.75
N LYS A 398 22.52 6.46 -5.57
CA LYS A 398 21.23 6.82 -4.96
C LYS A 398 20.12 6.89 -6.01
N ILE A 399 18.96 6.36 -5.65
CA ILE A 399 17.71 6.54 -6.38
C ILE A 399 16.97 7.78 -5.86
N ASN A 400 16.46 8.60 -6.78
CA ASN A 400 15.60 9.72 -6.41
C ASN A 400 14.17 9.24 -6.09
N PHE A 401 13.74 9.44 -4.85
CA PHE A 401 12.35 9.23 -4.42
C PHE A 401 11.65 10.52 -3.95
N ARG A 402 12.39 11.61 -3.75
CA ARG A 402 11.89 12.80 -3.03
C ARG A 402 11.92 14.08 -3.84
N ASN A 403 12.87 14.24 -4.76
CA ASN A 403 13.01 15.49 -5.50
C ASN A 403 12.13 15.47 -6.75
N GLU A 404 11.11 16.32 -6.75
CA GLU A 404 10.12 16.43 -7.84
C GLU A 404 10.76 16.81 -9.18
N GLU A 405 11.78 17.68 -9.21
CA GLU A 405 12.44 18.11 -10.46
C GLU A 405 13.14 16.93 -11.15
N PHE A 406 13.82 16.08 -10.38
CA PHE A 406 14.44 14.87 -10.93
C PHE A 406 13.42 13.83 -11.35
N THR A 407 12.27 13.74 -10.65
CA THR A 407 11.14 12.91 -11.10
C THR A 407 10.58 13.41 -12.44
N VAL A 408 10.38 14.72 -12.60
CA VAL A 408 9.97 15.31 -13.88
C VAL A 408 10.98 14.98 -14.98
N LEU A 409 12.28 15.16 -14.72
CA LEU A 409 13.33 14.89 -15.71
C LEU A 409 13.33 13.41 -16.13
N ASP A 410 13.26 12.48 -15.18
CA ASP A 410 13.21 11.03 -15.44
C ASP A 410 12.00 10.65 -16.29
N VAL A 411 10.80 11.11 -15.90
CA VAL A 411 9.56 10.84 -16.65
C VAL A 411 9.62 11.46 -18.04
N ALA A 412 10.14 12.69 -18.16
CA ALA A 412 10.28 13.37 -19.44
C ALA A 412 11.18 12.59 -20.39
N VAL A 413 12.38 12.17 -19.96
CA VAL A 413 13.29 11.41 -20.84
C VAL A 413 12.70 10.05 -21.21
N ARG A 414 12.01 9.36 -20.29
CA ARG A 414 11.34 8.08 -20.59
C ARG A 414 10.18 8.23 -21.57
N THR A 415 9.46 9.35 -21.52
CA THR A 415 8.40 9.67 -22.49
C THR A 415 8.96 9.78 -23.92
N LEU A 416 10.23 10.17 -24.08
CA LEU A 416 10.88 10.37 -25.37
C LEU A 416 11.33 9.08 -26.08
N GLN A 417 11.10 7.89 -25.50
CA GLN A 417 11.49 6.59 -26.08
C GLN A 417 11.02 6.35 -27.52
N ASN A 418 9.93 7.00 -27.94
CA ASN A 418 9.36 6.90 -29.28
C ASN A 418 9.53 8.16 -30.15
N PHE A 419 10.38 9.09 -29.73
CA PHE A 419 10.56 10.40 -30.37
C PHE A 419 12.03 10.70 -30.58
N GLU A 420 12.65 9.99 -31.52
CA GLU A 420 14.09 10.03 -31.74
C GLU A 420 14.57 11.45 -32.07
N GLY A 421 15.62 11.90 -31.36
CA GLY A 421 16.24 13.20 -31.58
C GLY A 421 15.53 14.41 -30.96
N ILE A 422 14.35 14.22 -30.34
CA ILE A 422 13.66 15.28 -29.60
C ILE A 422 14.16 15.29 -28.14
N GLY A 423 14.30 16.48 -27.54
CA GLY A 423 14.69 16.60 -26.12
C GLY A 423 16.18 16.39 -25.82
N LYS A 424 17.07 16.78 -26.76
CA LYS A 424 18.53 16.67 -26.60
C LYS A 424 19.05 17.21 -25.25
N ASN A 425 18.60 18.41 -24.82
CA ASN A 425 19.12 19.00 -23.59
C ASN A 425 18.65 18.25 -22.34
N LEU A 426 17.42 17.73 -22.36
CA LEU A 426 16.90 16.87 -21.29
C LEU A 426 17.72 15.58 -21.19
N MET A 427 18.05 14.97 -22.34
CA MET A 427 18.87 13.76 -22.39
C MET A 427 20.27 13.99 -21.82
N ILE A 428 20.91 15.10 -22.21
CA ILE A 428 22.22 15.50 -21.68
C ILE A 428 22.14 15.76 -20.16
N CYS A 429 21.12 16.49 -19.70
CA CYS A 429 20.93 16.74 -18.28
C CYS A 429 20.75 15.44 -17.49
N ALA A 430 19.94 14.51 -18.00
CA ALA A 430 19.66 13.24 -17.35
C ALA A 430 20.89 12.32 -17.31
N LEU A 431 21.72 12.28 -18.36
CA LEU A 431 23.02 11.59 -18.33
C LEU A 431 23.98 12.17 -17.28
N ASN A 432 23.89 13.47 -16.98
CA ASN A 432 24.71 14.13 -15.96
C ASN A 432 23.99 14.22 -14.59
N SER A 433 22.98 13.39 -14.34
CA SER A 433 22.24 13.40 -13.08
C SER A 433 23.02 12.70 -11.95
N PRO A 434 23.01 13.21 -10.71
CA PRO A 434 23.57 12.50 -9.57
C PRO A 434 22.78 11.23 -9.22
N TYR A 435 21.50 11.14 -9.60
CA TYR A 435 20.64 10.00 -9.28
C TYR A 435 20.65 8.94 -10.37
N GLU A 436 20.85 7.69 -9.95
CA GLU A 436 20.98 6.50 -10.79
C GLU A 436 19.76 6.28 -11.69
N ASN A 437 18.55 6.30 -11.12
CA ASN A 437 17.31 6.02 -11.87
C ASN A 437 17.07 6.98 -13.04
N VAL A 438 17.49 8.24 -12.90
CA VAL A 438 17.41 9.27 -13.96
C VAL A 438 18.40 8.97 -15.09
N ARG A 439 19.63 8.56 -14.75
CA ARG A 439 20.65 8.16 -15.74
C ARG A 439 20.21 6.91 -16.49
N TYR A 440 19.63 5.93 -15.80
CA TYR A 440 18.99 4.77 -16.42
C TYR A 440 17.84 5.15 -17.36
N GLY A 441 17.01 6.11 -16.96
CA GLY A 441 15.94 6.65 -17.82
C GLY A 441 16.46 7.17 -19.16
N ALA A 442 17.58 7.91 -19.12
CA ALA A 442 18.27 8.40 -20.31
C ALA A 442 18.89 7.28 -21.15
N ALA A 443 19.69 6.40 -20.52
CA ALA A 443 20.37 5.31 -21.21
C ALA A 443 19.39 4.35 -21.91
N ASN A 444 18.30 3.97 -21.24
CA ASN A 444 17.26 3.11 -21.82
C ASN A 444 16.53 3.79 -22.99
N THR A 445 16.36 5.11 -22.93
CA THR A 445 15.75 5.88 -24.02
C THR A 445 16.66 5.94 -25.24
N LEU A 446 17.95 6.24 -25.03
CA LEU A 446 18.95 6.23 -26.09
C LEU A 446 19.13 4.85 -26.71
N GLU A 447 19.10 3.78 -25.92
CA GLU A 447 19.13 2.41 -26.42
C GLU A 447 17.99 2.13 -27.41
N LYS A 448 16.76 2.53 -27.07
CA LYS A 448 15.61 2.41 -27.98
C LYS A 448 15.79 3.23 -29.25
N TRP A 449 16.31 4.45 -29.16
CA TRP A 449 16.59 5.28 -30.34
C TRP A 449 17.61 4.61 -31.26
N LYS A 450 18.71 4.11 -30.70
CA LYS A 450 19.74 3.37 -31.45
C LYS A 450 19.18 2.11 -32.12
N GLY A 451 18.34 1.36 -31.40
CA GLY A 451 17.65 0.18 -31.93
C GLY A 451 16.76 0.48 -33.14
N LYS A 452 16.30 1.73 -33.28
CA LYS A 452 15.53 2.22 -34.44
C LYS A 452 16.40 2.87 -35.52
N GLY A 453 17.73 2.77 -35.40
CA GLY A 453 18.69 3.31 -36.37
C GLY A 453 18.99 4.80 -36.22
N TYR A 454 18.61 5.44 -35.10
CA TYR A 454 18.93 6.84 -34.86
C TYR A 454 20.43 7.02 -34.60
N ILE A 455 21.04 7.98 -35.30
CA ILE A 455 22.46 8.34 -35.15
C ILE A 455 22.56 9.46 -34.12
N PHE A 456 23.31 9.21 -33.05
CA PHE A 456 23.47 10.19 -31.97
C PHE A 456 24.32 11.38 -32.41
N PRO A 457 23.92 12.63 -32.07
CA PRO A 457 24.81 13.79 -32.18
C PRO A 457 26.08 13.64 -31.32
N ASP A 458 27.19 14.23 -31.77
CA ASP A 458 28.49 14.18 -31.07
C ASP A 458 28.40 14.59 -29.60
N GLU A 459 27.55 15.58 -29.29
CA GLU A 459 27.33 16.06 -27.94
C GLU A 459 26.74 14.98 -27.02
N ILE A 460 25.79 14.19 -27.51
CA ILE A 460 25.24 13.05 -26.74
C ILE A 460 26.32 11.97 -26.57
N ILE A 461 27.06 11.64 -27.64
CA ILE A 461 28.14 10.65 -27.60
C ILE A 461 29.20 11.04 -26.56
N GLN A 462 29.58 12.32 -26.51
CA GLN A 462 30.56 12.82 -25.55
C GLN A 462 30.05 12.69 -24.11
N ASN A 463 28.78 12.97 -23.85
CA ASN A 463 28.18 12.81 -22.53
C ASN A 463 28.09 11.33 -22.11
N ILE A 464 27.75 10.42 -23.02
CA ILE A 464 27.77 8.97 -22.74
C ILE A 464 29.19 8.51 -22.37
N LYS A 465 30.20 8.88 -23.16
CA LYS A 465 31.61 8.52 -22.90
C LYS A 465 32.15 9.13 -21.61
N ASN A 466 31.70 10.33 -21.25
CA ASN A 466 32.09 10.96 -19.99
C ASN A 466 31.46 10.22 -18.81
N LEU A 467 30.15 9.94 -18.87
CA LEU A 467 29.45 9.21 -17.83
C LEU A 467 30.04 7.81 -17.64
N GLU A 468 30.26 7.05 -18.72
CA GLU A 468 30.84 5.70 -18.67
C GLU A 468 32.14 5.64 -17.83
N LYS A 469 32.97 6.69 -17.88
CA LYS A 469 34.24 6.73 -17.14
C LYS A 469 34.06 6.89 -15.63
N ILE A 470 33.01 7.61 -15.22
CA ILE A 470 32.78 8.02 -13.82
C ILE A 470 31.57 7.34 -13.19
N GLU A 471 30.81 6.56 -13.97
CA GLU A 471 29.65 5.80 -13.51
C GLU A 471 30.05 4.82 -12.40
N VAL A 472 29.22 4.78 -11.36
CA VAL A 472 29.41 3.98 -10.16
C VAL A 472 28.67 2.65 -10.22
N ASP A 473 27.60 2.57 -11.01
CA ASP A 473 26.86 1.34 -11.27
C ASP A 473 27.45 0.57 -12.47
N ASP A 474 27.93 -0.65 -12.23
CA ASP A 474 28.65 -1.45 -13.23
C ASP A 474 27.73 -1.90 -14.39
N GLU A 475 26.45 -2.18 -14.11
CA GLU A 475 25.47 -2.57 -15.14
C GLU A 475 25.17 -1.41 -16.09
N LEU A 476 24.95 -0.22 -15.55
CA LEU A 476 24.73 1.00 -16.34
C LEU A 476 25.98 1.34 -17.15
N LYS A 477 27.17 1.18 -16.58
CA LYS A 477 28.44 1.39 -17.27
C LYS A 477 28.60 0.47 -18.48
N GLU A 478 28.27 -0.81 -18.35
CA GLU A 478 28.27 -1.75 -19.49
C GLU A 478 27.26 -1.32 -20.56
N LYS A 479 26.06 -0.89 -20.16
CA LYS A 479 25.03 -0.39 -21.07
C LYS A 479 25.52 0.85 -21.84
N LEU A 480 26.16 1.80 -21.18
CA LEU A 480 26.72 3.01 -21.81
C LEU A 480 27.81 2.65 -22.84
N ASN A 481 28.69 1.69 -22.53
CA ASN A 481 29.71 1.22 -23.45
C ASN A 481 29.10 0.62 -24.75
N LYS A 482 28.00 -0.13 -24.62
CA LYS A 482 27.25 -0.67 -25.78
C LYS A 482 26.57 0.42 -26.60
N LEU A 483 26.20 1.56 -26.02
CA LEU A 483 25.56 2.66 -26.75
C LEU A 483 26.51 3.36 -27.72
N VAL A 484 27.81 3.41 -27.42
CA VAL A 484 28.82 4.10 -28.26
C VAL A 484 29.56 3.21 -29.26
N LYS A 485 29.34 1.89 -29.21
CA LYS A 485 29.84 0.89 -30.17
C LYS A 485 28.85 0.64 -31.28
#